data_AF-A0A142WSE8-F1
#
_entry.id   AF-A0A142WSE8-F1
#
_cell.length_a   1.000
_cell.length_b   1.000
_cell.length_c   1.000
_cell.angle_alpha   90.00
_cell.angle_beta   90.00
_cell.angle_gamma   90.00
#
_symmetry.space_group_name_H-M   'P 1'
#
loop_
_entity.id
_entity.type
_entity.pdbx_description
1 polymer ?
#
loop_
_entity_poly.entity_id
_entity_poly.type
_entity_poly.pdbx_seq_one_letter_code
_entity_poly.pdbx_strand_id
1 'polypeptide(L)'
;MLRSMGVVVSCAVLGFAGCEKSPADMKADAVRDSSQQQAETVRKQSQGEADAVRNAAGKDALGNAKTDSAENKADAIESAGEKKADAIEDAGEKKADTIEKVEK
;
A
#
# COMPACT_ATOMS: atom_id res chain seq x y z
N MET A 1 26.48 55.02 2.56
CA MET A 1 25.61 55.52 3.65
C MET A 1 24.16 55.53 3.15
N LEU A 2 23.20 55.39 4.07
CA LEU A 2 21.75 55.10 3.94
C LEU A 2 21.43 53.61 3.69
N ARG A 3 21.11 52.76 4.68
CA ARG A 3 20.07 52.70 5.73
C ARG A 3 18.65 52.40 5.22
N SER A 4 18.20 51.19 5.59
CA SER A 4 16.86 50.73 5.99
C SER A 4 15.61 51.31 5.34
N MET A 5 14.74 50.41 4.87
CA MET A 5 13.38 50.29 5.42
C MET A 5 12.87 48.87 5.22
N GLY A 6 12.59 48.21 6.34
CA GLY A 6 12.17 46.83 6.41
C GLY A 6 10.77 46.64 5.86
N VAL A 7 10.61 45.59 5.06
CA VAL A 7 9.31 44.95 4.88
C VAL A 7 9.21 43.92 5.99
N VAL A 8 8.48 44.30 7.04
CA VAL A 8 7.92 43.35 8.00
C VAL A 8 6.96 42.47 7.20
N VAL A 9 7.47 41.34 6.70
CA VAL A 9 6.62 40.23 6.27
C VAL A 9 6.04 39.67 7.55
N SER A 10 4.91 40.28 7.93
CA SER A 10 4.01 39.80 8.95
C SER A 10 3.77 38.33 8.66
N CYS A 11 4.34 37.47 9.52
CA CYS A 11 4.13 36.04 9.52
C CYS A 11 2.67 35.87 9.91
N ALA A 12 1.79 35.93 8.90
CA ALA A 12 0.38 35.63 9.02
C ALA A 12 0.32 34.23 9.60
N VAL A 13 -0.08 34.16 10.87
CA VAL A 13 -0.40 32.94 11.58
C VAL A 13 -1.64 32.39 10.88
N LEU A 14 -1.41 31.66 9.80
CA LEU A 14 -2.40 30.79 9.21
C LEU A 14 -2.60 29.68 10.23
N GLY A 15 -3.66 29.80 11.01
CA GLY A 15 -4.20 28.70 11.80
C GLY A 15 -4.48 27.55 10.85
N PHE A 16 -3.58 26.58 10.82
CA PHE A 16 -3.82 25.30 10.18
C PHE A 16 -4.85 24.56 11.02
N ALA A 17 -6.12 24.64 10.61
CA ALA A 17 -7.12 23.64 10.92
C ALA A 17 -6.85 22.34 10.13
N GLY A 18 -5.60 21.86 10.16
CA GLY A 18 -5.18 20.58 9.61
C GLY A 18 -4.89 19.68 10.79
N CYS A 19 -5.64 18.58 10.93
CA CYS A 19 -5.54 17.61 12.02
C CYS A 19 -4.09 17.43 12.50
N GLU A 20 -3.78 17.83 13.73
CA GLU A 20 -2.48 17.61 14.35
C GLU A 20 -2.32 16.11 14.65
N LYS A 21 -2.05 15.30 13.63
CA LYS A 21 -1.63 13.91 13.81
C LYS A 21 -0.37 13.92 14.67
N SER A 22 -0.36 13.11 15.72
CA SER A 22 0.82 12.96 16.56
C SER A 22 1.98 12.38 15.74
N PRO A 23 3.24 12.56 16.17
CA PRO A 23 4.37 11.87 15.55
C PRO A 23 4.20 10.34 15.51
N ALA A 24 3.46 9.76 16.46
CA ALA A 24 3.13 8.34 16.48
C ALA A 24 2.15 7.96 15.38
N ASP A 25 1.09 8.77 15.18
CA ASP A 25 0.11 8.55 14.10
C ASP A 25 0.79 8.62 12.73
N MET A 26 1.70 9.59 12.51
CA MET A 26 2.45 9.68 11.25
C MET A 26 3.32 8.45 10.99
N LYS A 27 3.96 7.90 12.04
CA LYS A 27 4.78 6.69 11.93
C LYS A 27 3.92 5.46 11.66
N ALA A 28 2.78 5.35 12.32
CA ALA A 28 1.83 4.26 12.14
C ALA A 28 1.27 4.27 10.70
N ASP A 29 0.87 5.43 10.19
CA ASP A 29 0.43 5.62 8.81
C ASP A 29 1.53 5.21 7.82
N ALA A 30 2.77 5.63 8.04
CA ALA A 30 3.89 5.24 7.17
C ALA A 30 4.11 3.71 7.14
N VAL A 31 3.87 3.02 8.26
CA VAL A 31 3.93 1.54 8.31
C VAL A 31 2.77 0.93 7.53
N ARG A 32 1.54 1.42 7.71
CA ARG A 32 0.37 0.96 6.95
C ARG A 32 0.57 1.13 5.45
N ASP A 33 0.93 2.33 5.01
CA ASP A 33 1.19 2.66 3.61
C ASP A 33 2.27 1.77 3.00
N SER A 34 3.37 1.56 3.72
CA SER A 34 4.45 0.69 3.24
C SER A 34 4.00 -0.78 3.12
N SER A 35 3.23 -1.28 4.09
CA SER A 35 2.72 -2.65 4.05
C SER A 35 1.71 -2.86 2.93
N GLN A 36 0.81 -1.90 2.70
CA GLN A 36 -0.14 -1.92 1.58
C GLN A 36 0.58 -1.91 0.23
N GLN A 37 1.62 -1.08 0.06
CA GLN A 37 2.42 -1.07 -1.18
C GLN A 37 3.13 -2.41 -1.42
N GLN A 38 3.65 -3.04 -0.36
CA GLN A 38 4.28 -4.35 -0.45
C GLN A 38 3.26 -5.44 -0.80
N ALA A 39 2.10 -5.45 -0.14
CA ALA A 39 1.01 -6.37 -0.41
C ALA A 39 0.50 -6.24 -1.84
N GLU A 40 0.28 -5.02 -2.33
CA GLU A 40 -0.10 -4.73 -3.71
C GLU A 40 0.94 -5.23 -4.72
N THR A 41 2.24 -5.11 -4.40
CA THR A 41 3.30 -5.66 -5.25
C THR A 41 3.18 -7.18 -5.35
N VAL A 42 2.90 -7.87 -4.23
CA VAL A 42 2.69 -9.32 -4.22
C VAL A 42 1.45 -9.69 -5.04
N ARG A 43 0.32 -8.99 -4.86
CA ARG A 43 -0.91 -9.24 -5.63
C ARG A 43 -0.65 -9.10 -7.13
N LYS A 44 0.00 -8.02 -7.57
CA LYS A 44 0.37 -7.81 -8.99
C LYS A 44 1.28 -8.89 -9.54
N GLN A 45 2.28 -9.31 -8.77
CA GLN A 45 3.18 -10.38 -9.20
C GLN A 45 2.43 -11.69 -9.39
N SER A 46 1.62 -12.09 -8.41
CA SER A 46 0.83 -13.32 -8.49
C SER A 46 -0.21 -13.29 -9.61
N GLN A 47 -0.91 -12.17 -9.82
CA GLN A 47 -1.81 -11.98 -10.96
C GLN A 47 -1.05 -12.10 -12.29
N GLY A 48 0.12 -11.48 -12.42
CA GLY A 48 0.96 -11.59 -13.62
C GLY A 48 1.44 -13.02 -13.89
N GLU A 49 1.81 -13.76 -12.86
CA GLU A 49 2.19 -15.17 -12.96
C GLU A 49 1.01 -16.07 -13.35
N ALA A 50 -0.16 -15.86 -12.74
CA ALA A 50 -1.39 -16.57 -13.09
C ALA A 50 -1.81 -16.29 -14.54
N ASP A 51 -1.72 -15.03 -14.97
CA ASP A 51 -1.97 -14.65 -16.35
C ASP A 51 -0.98 -15.29 -17.33
N ALA A 52 0.29 -15.42 -16.95
CA ALA A 52 1.28 -16.13 -17.76
C ALA A 52 0.89 -17.62 -17.92
N VAL A 53 0.37 -18.26 -16.87
CA VAL A 53 -0.16 -19.63 -16.95
C VAL A 53 -1.37 -19.71 -17.89
N ARG A 54 -2.35 -18.81 -17.74
CA ARG A 54 -3.54 -18.78 -18.61
C ARG A 54 -3.15 -18.52 -20.08
N ASN A 55 -2.20 -17.62 -20.32
CA ASN A 55 -1.68 -17.33 -21.66
C ASN A 55 -0.96 -18.53 -22.28
N ALA A 56 -0.14 -19.25 -21.50
CA ALA A 56 0.57 -20.43 -21.98
C ALA A 56 -0.39 -21.59 -22.35
N ALA A 57 -1.50 -21.74 -21.63
CA ALA A 57 -2.55 -22.71 -21.94
C ALA A 57 -3.50 -22.24 -23.07
N GLY A 58 -3.42 -20.96 -23.43
CA GLY A 58 -4.40 -20.27 -24.26
C GLY A 58 -5.65 -19.90 -23.46
N LYS A 59 -6.19 -18.71 -23.75
CA LYS A 59 -7.41 -18.19 -23.12
C LYS A 59 -8.67 -18.50 -23.93
N ASP A 60 -9.79 -18.70 -23.25
CA ASP A 60 -11.12 -18.78 -23.85
C ASP A 60 -11.70 -17.37 -24.10
N ALA A 61 -12.96 -17.28 -24.53
CA ALA A 61 -13.62 -16.00 -24.80
C ALA A 61 -13.86 -15.14 -23.53
N LEU A 62 -13.76 -15.72 -22.34
CA LEU A 62 -13.95 -15.07 -21.05
C LEU A 62 -12.62 -14.70 -20.38
N GLY A 63 -11.49 -15.16 -20.93
CA GLY A 63 -10.15 -14.89 -20.42
C GLY A 63 -9.59 -15.99 -19.51
N ASN A 64 -10.36 -17.06 -19.26
CA ASN A 64 -9.91 -18.22 -18.49
C ASN A 64 -8.98 -19.09 -19.34
N ALA A 65 -8.13 -19.89 -18.73
CA ALA A 65 -7.38 -20.92 -19.42
C ALA A 65 -8.32 -21.94 -20.08
N LYS A 66 -7.98 -22.40 -21.29
CA LYS A 66 -8.76 -23.41 -22.03
C LYS A 66 -8.81 -24.79 -21.37
N THR A 67 -8.00 -25.04 -20.35
CA THR A 67 -7.95 -26.32 -19.64
C THR A 67 -8.09 -26.09 -18.15
N ASP A 68 -8.93 -26.89 -17.49
CA ASP A 68 -9.15 -26.83 -16.04
C ASP A 68 -7.86 -26.96 -15.24
N SER A 69 -6.91 -27.79 -15.68
CA SER A 69 -5.62 -27.93 -14.99
C SER A 69 -4.81 -26.65 -14.96
N ALA A 70 -4.88 -25.84 -16.02
CA ALA A 70 -4.17 -24.57 -16.08
C ALA A 70 -4.93 -23.48 -15.31
N GLU A 71 -6.26 -23.47 -15.36
CA GLU A 71 -7.08 -22.53 -14.58
C GLU A 71 -6.90 -22.77 -13.08
N ASN A 72 -7.04 -24.01 -12.63
CA ASN A 72 -6.81 -24.38 -11.22
C ASN A 72 -5.40 -23.98 -10.73
N LYS A 73 -4.40 -24.03 -11.62
CA LYS A 73 -3.04 -23.61 -11.30
C LYS A 73 -2.93 -22.08 -11.20
N ALA A 74 -3.56 -21.34 -12.11
CA ALA A 74 -3.62 -19.88 -12.07
C ALA A 74 -4.32 -19.39 -10.79
N ASP A 75 -5.48 -19.98 -10.47
CA ASP A 75 -6.24 -19.66 -9.25
C ASP A 75 -5.45 -19.98 -7.97
N ALA A 76 -4.69 -21.09 -7.97
CA ALA A 76 -3.83 -21.42 -6.84
C ALA A 76 -2.70 -20.39 -6.64
N ILE A 77 -2.14 -19.84 -7.72
CA ILE A 77 -1.13 -18.78 -7.67
C ILE A 77 -1.75 -17.49 -7.12
N GLU A 78 -2.91 -17.06 -7.63
CA GLU A 78 -3.63 -15.89 -7.13
C GLU A 78 -3.98 -16.04 -5.66
N SER A 79 -4.57 -17.17 -5.26
CA SER A 79 -4.95 -17.44 -3.87
C SER A 79 -3.73 -17.44 -2.92
N ALA A 80 -2.59 -17.99 -3.36
CA ALA A 80 -1.35 -17.94 -2.57
C ALA A 80 -0.81 -16.51 -2.45
N GLY A 81 -0.89 -15.73 -3.53
CA GLY A 81 -0.53 -14.31 -3.55
C GLY A 81 -1.35 -13.48 -2.59
N GLU A 82 -2.68 -13.60 -2.66
CA GLU A 82 -3.62 -12.90 -1.78
C GLU A 82 -3.36 -13.22 -0.32
N LYS A 83 -3.25 -14.52 0.05
CA LYS A 83 -2.92 -14.91 1.44
C LYS A 83 -1.62 -14.30 1.95
N LYS A 84 -0.62 -14.17 1.08
CA LYS A 84 0.66 -13.56 1.43
C LYS A 84 0.53 -12.04 1.56
N ALA A 85 -0.22 -11.40 0.68
CA ALA A 85 -0.50 -9.96 0.73
C ALA A 85 -1.27 -9.60 2.01
N ASP A 86 -2.32 -10.35 2.35
CA ASP A 86 -3.10 -10.18 3.57
C ASP A 86 -2.23 -10.34 4.82
N ALA A 87 -1.33 -11.34 4.84
CA ALA A 87 -0.41 -11.53 5.96
C ALA A 87 0.56 -10.34 6.14
N ILE A 88 0.94 -9.67 5.04
CA ILE A 88 1.80 -8.46 5.08
C ILE A 88 1.01 -7.28 5.64
N GLU A 89 -0.22 -7.06 5.17
CA GLU A 89 -1.11 -6.00 5.68
C GLU A 89 -1.41 -6.21 7.16
N ASP A 90 -1.80 -7.41 7.57
CA ASP A 90 -2.04 -7.76 8.97
C ASP A 90 -0.83 -7.48 9.88
N ALA A 91 0.38 -7.80 9.41
CA ALA A 91 1.59 -7.53 10.15
C ALA A 91 1.89 -6.02 10.23
N GLY A 92 1.63 -5.28 9.16
CA GLY A 92 1.73 -3.83 9.09
C GLY A 92 0.77 -3.16 10.07
N GLU A 93 -0.50 -3.54 10.04
CA GLU A 93 -1.54 -3.02 10.94
C GLU A 93 -1.21 -3.29 12.41
N LYS A 94 -0.85 -4.53 12.76
CA LYS A 94 -0.44 -4.87 14.15
C LYS A 94 0.74 -4.02 14.63
N LYS A 95 1.69 -3.73 13.75
CA LYS A 95 2.84 -2.88 14.06
C LYS A 95 2.44 -1.42 14.21
N ALA A 96 1.60 -0.90 13.32
CA ALA A 96 1.05 0.46 13.40
C ALA A 96 0.25 0.65 14.70
N ASP A 97 -0.63 -0.29 15.05
CA ASP A 97 -1.37 -0.30 16.31
C ASP A 97 -0.45 -0.29 17.54
N THR A 98 0.66 -1.02 17.47
CA THR A 98 1.64 -1.03 18.56
C THR A 98 2.30 0.33 18.71
N ILE A 99 2.66 0.99 17.61
CA ILE A 99 3.25 2.34 17.62
C ILE A 99 2.28 3.35 18.25
N GLU A 100 1.01 3.33 17.85
CA GLU A 100 -0.01 4.23 18.41
C GLU A 100 -0.28 3.96 19.89
N LYS A 101 -0.16 2.71 20.36
CA LYS A 101 -0.39 2.37 21.77
C LYS A 101 0.76 2.73 22.69
N VAL A 102 2.00 2.67 22.21
CA VAL A 102 3.20 2.94 23.02
C VAL A 102 3.42 4.43 23.24
N GLU A 103 2.94 5.27 22.32
CA GLU A 103 3.15 6.72 22.32
C GLU A 103 1.89 7.52 22.72
N LYS A 104 0.82 6.83 23.13
CA LYS A 104 -0.37 7.39 23.80
C LYS A 104 -0.17 7.47 25.30
#